data_AF-A0A6L4WVT5-F1
#
_entry.id   AF-A0A6L4WVT5-F1
#
_cell.length_a   1.000
_cell.length_b   1.000
_cell.length_c   1.000
_cell.angle_alpha   90.00
_cell.angle_beta   90.00
_cell.angle_gamma   90.00
#
_symmetry.space_group_name_H-M   'P 1'
#
loop_
_entity.id
_entity.type
_entity.pdbx_description
1 polymer ?
#
loop_
_entity_poly.entity_id
_entity_poly.type
_entity_poly.pdbx_seq_one_letter_code
_entity_poly.pdbx_strand_id
1 'polypeptide(L)'
;MSLKKITSLSMLLSMLAMTYTGIILFLSPHGRIANWANWELLGLSKDQYAQLHSTFMVIFIIGGILHVYYNFKPMISYLKNKSKEFVFFTKDMLVASILFILFIVGTLFEITPFSNFLNFGDDFKSSWEKDYGTAPYSHAELSSLKSFAKKLSYDLEKVKEILNSNNIKFKEEQSLSSIGKVNALSPNFIYKLLQKNLQKEGDKSIPLTGLGKKTIKDIASTLNMTSEEFIVKLKTIGLDAKADDKFKEISEENDLSPIDVLKKLGFK
;
A
#
# COMPACT_ATOMS: atom_id res chain seq x y z
N MET A 1 36.09 16.36 -20.40
CA MET A 1 34.72 15.88 -20.10
C MET A 1 33.92 17.05 -19.52
N SER A 2 32.65 17.25 -19.88
CA SER A 2 31.86 18.41 -19.39
C SER A 2 30.94 17.99 -18.25
N LEU A 3 31.21 18.48 -17.02
CA LEU A 3 30.37 18.21 -15.84
C LEU A 3 28.90 18.56 -16.08
N LYS A 4 28.64 19.70 -16.73
CA LYS A 4 27.29 20.11 -17.12
C LYS A 4 26.55 19.06 -17.97
N LYS A 5 27.22 18.47 -18.97
CA LYS A 5 26.62 17.44 -19.82
C LYS A 5 26.37 16.15 -19.05
N ILE A 6 27.31 15.75 -18.20
CA ILE A 6 27.17 14.58 -17.33
C ILE A 6 25.96 14.76 -16.42
N THR A 7 25.85 15.89 -15.71
CA THR A 7 24.72 16.18 -14.81
C THR A 7 23.38 16.06 -15.54
N SER A 8 23.23 16.68 -16.71
CA SER A 8 21.98 16.60 -17.47
C SER A 8 21.66 15.17 -17.94
N LEU A 9 22.64 14.42 -18.43
CA LEU A 9 22.43 13.03 -18.87
C LEU A 9 22.14 12.10 -17.69
N SER A 10 22.83 12.25 -16.56
CA SER A 10 22.56 11.51 -15.33
C SER A 10 21.17 11.77 -14.80
N MET A 11 20.70 13.02 -14.83
CA MET A 11 19.32 13.36 -14.47
C MET A 11 18.31 12.70 -15.41
N LEU A 12 18.55 12.73 -16.72
CA LEU A 12 17.66 12.10 -17.70
C LEU A 12 17.54 10.59 -17.45
N LEU A 13 18.67 9.90 -17.24
CA LEU A 13 18.67 8.47 -16.94
C LEU A 13 17.97 8.17 -15.60
N SER A 14 18.22 8.99 -14.58
CA SER A 14 17.56 8.86 -13.27
C SER A 14 16.05 9.08 -13.37
N MET A 15 15.61 10.04 -14.19
CA MET A 15 14.20 10.29 -14.47
C MET A 15 13.54 9.07 -15.11
N LEU A 16 14.18 8.44 -16.11
CA LEU A 16 13.65 7.23 -16.75
C LEU A 16 13.52 6.08 -15.74
N ALA A 17 14.56 5.86 -14.92
CA ALA A 17 14.55 4.83 -13.88
C ALA A 17 13.48 5.09 -12.81
N MET A 18 13.34 6.34 -12.36
CA MET A 18 12.32 6.75 -11.40
C MET A 18 10.90 6.65 -11.95
N THR A 19 10.67 7.03 -13.21
CA THR A 19 9.36 6.89 -13.86
C THR A 19 8.97 5.42 -13.96
N TYR A 20 9.89 4.56 -14.44
CA TYR A 20 9.64 3.13 -14.50
C TYR A 20 9.32 2.55 -13.12
N THR A 21 10.19 2.76 -12.13
CA THR A 21 9.98 2.24 -10.76
C THR A 21 8.74 2.85 -10.10
N GLY A 22 8.44 4.12 -10.36
CA GLY A 22 7.24 4.81 -9.85
C GLY A 22 5.94 4.23 -10.41
N ILE A 23 5.91 3.90 -11.71
CA ILE A 23 4.77 3.19 -12.33
C ILE A 23 4.59 1.82 -11.68
N ILE A 24 5.67 1.05 -11.53
CA ILE A 24 5.58 -0.27 -10.88
C ILE A 24 5.09 -0.13 -9.43
N LEU A 25 5.60 0.83 -8.67
CA LEU A 25 5.16 1.05 -7.28
C LEU A 25 3.70 1.52 -7.20
N PHE A 26 3.25 2.32 -8.16
CA PHE A 26 1.85 2.74 -8.27
C PHE A 26 0.91 1.55 -8.51
N LEU A 27 1.32 0.57 -9.31
CA LEU A 27 0.54 -0.64 -9.61
C LEU A 27 0.75 -1.78 -8.59
N SER A 28 1.86 -1.76 -7.86
CA SER A 28 2.22 -2.82 -6.90
C SER A 28 1.21 -2.94 -5.76
N PRO A 29 0.90 -4.16 -5.28
CA PRO A 29 -0.04 -4.36 -4.18
C PRO A 29 0.34 -3.58 -2.92
N HIS A 30 -0.61 -3.39 -2.00
CA HIS A 30 -0.31 -2.87 -0.67
C HIS A 30 0.77 -3.72 0.03
N GLY A 31 1.61 -3.10 0.88
CA GLY A 31 2.74 -3.79 1.53
C GLY A 31 2.31 -5.06 2.29
N ARG A 32 1.14 -5.02 2.94
CA ARG A 32 0.54 -6.20 3.59
C ARG A 32 0.35 -7.39 2.64
N ILE A 33 -0.10 -7.15 1.41
CA ILE A 33 -0.35 -8.18 0.42
C ILE A 33 0.96 -8.59 -0.26
N ALA A 34 1.82 -7.61 -0.57
CA ALA A 34 3.13 -7.87 -1.14
C ALA A 34 3.96 -8.83 -0.27
N ASN A 35 4.01 -8.57 1.03
CA ASN A 35 4.75 -9.42 1.98
C ASN A 35 4.05 -10.74 2.28
N TRP A 36 2.71 -10.75 2.28
CA TRP A 36 1.94 -11.96 2.52
C TRP A 36 2.05 -12.97 1.37
N ALA A 37 2.03 -12.47 0.14
CA ALA A 37 2.08 -13.27 -1.07
C ALA A 37 3.50 -13.52 -1.59
N ASN A 38 4.53 -12.88 -1.02
CA ASN A 38 5.85 -12.73 -1.64
C ASN A 38 5.72 -12.23 -3.09
N TRP A 39 5.01 -11.10 -3.26
CA TRP A 39 4.81 -10.51 -4.58
C TRP A 39 6.14 -10.09 -5.19
N GLU A 40 6.34 -10.50 -6.44
CA GLU A 40 7.50 -10.15 -7.24
C GLU A 40 7.05 -9.84 -8.67
N LEU A 41 7.75 -8.93 -9.31
CA LEU A 41 7.61 -8.62 -10.73
C LEU A 41 9.00 -8.59 -11.34
N LEU A 42 9.20 -9.35 -12.43
CA LEU A 42 10.50 -9.49 -13.11
C LEU A 42 11.66 -9.85 -12.15
N GLY A 43 11.37 -10.68 -11.13
CA GLY A 43 12.35 -11.14 -10.14
C GLY A 43 12.72 -10.11 -9.07
N LEU A 44 11.98 -9.00 -8.98
CA LEU A 44 12.16 -8.00 -7.94
C LEU A 44 10.92 -7.90 -7.05
N SER A 45 11.14 -7.86 -5.74
CA SER A 45 10.10 -7.59 -4.76
C SER A 45 9.70 -6.11 -4.78
N LYS A 46 8.52 -5.82 -4.23
CA LYS A 46 8.06 -4.43 -4.06
C LYS A 46 9.08 -3.56 -3.31
N ASP A 47 9.70 -4.10 -2.27
CA ASP A 47 10.69 -3.38 -1.46
C ASP A 47 11.94 -3.06 -2.27
N GLN A 48 12.38 -3.97 -3.15
CA GLN A 48 13.51 -3.73 -4.05
C GLN A 48 13.19 -2.63 -5.07
N TYR A 49 11.97 -2.60 -5.63
CA TYR A 49 11.53 -1.48 -6.46
C TYR A 49 11.54 -0.15 -5.70
N ALA A 50 11.09 -0.14 -4.44
CA ALA A 50 11.10 1.04 -3.59
C ALA A 50 12.54 1.52 -3.28
N GLN A 51 13.46 0.58 -3.03
CA GLN A 51 14.88 0.86 -2.80
C GLN A 51 15.54 1.45 -4.05
N LEU A 52 15.29 0.86 -5.23
CA LEU A 52 15.79 1.40 -6.50
C LEU A 52 15.26 2.82 -6.73
N HIS A 53 13.95 3.04 -6.59
CA HIS A 53 13.35 4.36 -6.75
C HIS A 53 13.99 5.40 -5.81
N SER A 54 14.16 5.06 -4.53
CA SER A 54 14.70 5.95 -3.52
C SER A 54 16.18 6.27 -3.75
N THR A 55 16.98 5.30 -4.19
CA THR A 55 18.41 5.52 -4.47
C THR A 55 18.61 6.36 -5.73
N PHE A 56 17.82 6.17 -6.79
CA PHE A 56 17.85 7.05 -7.96
C PHE A 56 17.36 8.47 -7.64
N MET A 57 16.44 8.63 -6.69
CA MET A 57 15.99 9.95 -6.23
C MET A 57 17.15 10.78 -5.66
N VAL A 58 18.12 10.16 -4.96
CA VAL A 58 19.31 10.87 -4.46
C VAL A 58 20.13 11.45 -5.62
N ILE A 59 20.37 10.65 -6.67
CA ILE A 59 21.08 11.10 -7.87
C ILE A 59 20.30 12.23 -8.56
N PHE A 60 18.97 12.09 -8.65
CA PHE A 60 18.12 13.09 -9.28
C PHE A 60 18.12 14.43 -8.52
N ILE A 61 18.08 14.41 -7.18
CA ILE A 61 18.14 15.63 -6.35
C ILE A 61 19.49 16.33 -6.48
N ILE A 62 20.59 15.59 -6.30
CA ILE A 62 21.94 16.16 -6.44
C ILE A 62 22.14 16.70 -7.86
N GLY A 63 21.70 15.92 -8.86
CA GLY A 63 21.69 16.31 -10.25
C GLY A 63 20.89 17.60 -10.48
N GLY A 64 19.71 17.73 -9.88
CA GLY A 64 18.85 18.91 -9.97
C GLY A 64 19.52 20.16 -9.40
N ILE A 65 20.14 20.07 -8.22
CA ILE A 65 20.91 21.18 -7.63
C ILE A 65 22.04 21.62 -8.56
N LEU A 66 22.83 20.67 -9.05
CA LEU A 66 23.92 20.95 -9.99
C LEU A 66 23.40 21.50 -11.32
N HIS A 67 22.25 21.01 -11.80
CA HIS A 67 21.64 21.48 -13.03
C HIS A 67 21.17 22.93 -12.91
N VAL A 68 20.53 23.30 -11.79
CA VAL A 68 20.18 24.70 -11.48
C VAL A 68 21.43 25.56 -11.41
N TYR A 69 22.48 25.10 -10.71
CA TYR A 69 23.75 25.83 -10.60
C TYR A 69 24.40 26.08 -11.98
N TYR A 70 24.55 25.05 -12.81
CA TYR A 70 25.17 25.17 -14.13
C TYR A 70 24.29 25.86 -15.19
N ASN A 71 22.98 25.99 -14.94
CA ASN A 71 22.02 26.62 -15.85
C ASN A 71 21.34 27.85 -15.24
N PHE A 72 21.93 28.46 -14.21
CA PHE A 72 21.33 29.59 -13.50
C PHE A 72 21.05 30.79 -14.43
N LYS A 73 22.00 31.13 -15.32
CA LYS A 73 21.83 32.23 -16.29
C LYS A 73 20.63 32.01 -17.23
N PRO A 74 20.51 30.85 -17.93
CA PRO A 74 19.30 30.51 -18.66
C PRO A 74 18.02 30.58 -17.81
N MET A 75 18.05 30.06 -16.58
CA MET A 75 16.87 30.01 -15.72
C MET A 75 16.36 31.41 -15.35
N ILE A 76 17.26 32.32 -14.97
CA ILE A 76 16.92 33.72 -14.69
C ILE A 76 16.45 34.46 -15.94
N SER A 77 16.84 34.02 -17.14
CA SER A 77 16.34 34.61 -18.39
C SER A 77 14.83 34.43 -18.57
N TYR A 78 14.22 33.39 -18.00
CA TYR A 78 12.76 33.20 -18.04
C TYR A 78 12.00 34.19 -17.15
N LEU A 79 12.70 34.83 -16.20
CA LEU A 79 12.17 35.88 -15.33
C LEU A 79 12.46 37.28 -15.88
N LYS A 80 12.89 37.41 -17.14
CA LYS A 80 13.15 38.71 -17.76
C LYS A 80 12.04 39.11 -18.72
N ASN A 81 11.66 40.39 -18.73
CA ASN A 81 10.72 40.95 -19.70
C ASN A 81 11.38 41.16 -21.09
N LYS A 82 10.60 41.60 -22.08
CA LYS A 82 11.11 41.92 -23.44
C LYS A 82 12.24 42.96 -23.42
N SER A 83 12.27 43.82 -22.39
CA SER A 83 13.30 44.84 -22.16
C SER A 83 14.52 44.32 -21.38
N LYS A 84 14.61 43.01 -21.11
CA LYS A 84 15.68 42.32 -20.35
C LYS A 84 15.77 42.69 -18.86
N GLU A 85 14.76 43.35 -18.31
CA GLU A 85 14.66 43.65 -16.88
C GLU A 85 14.11 42.45 -16.13
N PHE A 86 14.59 42.25 -14.90
CA PHE A 86 14.09 41.19 -14.03
C PHE A 86 12.68 41.51 -13.53
N VAL A 87 11.73 40.62 -13.81
CA VAL A 87 10.35 40.70 -13.34
C VAL A 87 9.97 39.32 -12.83
N PHE A 88 9.74 39.21 -11.51
CA PHE A 88 9.42 37.93 -10.89
C PHE A 88 8.07 37.36 -11.38
N PHE A 89 7.04 38.20 -11.51
CA PHE A 89 5.70 37.80 -11.96
C PHE A 89 5.52 37.98 -13.46
N THR A 90 6.29 37.26 -14.27
CA THR A 90 5.97 37.14 -15.71
C THR A 90 4.65 36.37 -15.90
N LYS A 91 4.01 36.53 -17.05
CA LYS A 91 2.81 35.75 -17.40
C LYS A 91 3.07 34.24 -17.27
N ASP A 92 4.25 33.79 -17.70
CA ASP A 92 4.64 32.39 -17.64
C ASP A 92 4.82 31.91 -16.19
N MET A 93 5.44 32.73 -15.33
CA MET A 93 5.57 32.42 -13.90
C MET A 93 4.21 32.35 -13.19
N LEU A 94 3.27 33.24 -13.55
CA LEU A 94 1.91 33.21 -13.02
C LEU A 94 1.18 31.93 -13.43
N VAL A 95 1.26 31.55 -14.70
CA VAL A 95 0.66 30.29 -15.20
C VAL A 95 1.28 29.08 -14.50
N ALA A 96 2.61 29.02 -14.39
CA ALA A 96 3.30 27.94 -13.68
C ALA A 96 2.90 27.86 -12.19
N SER A 97 2.76 29.01 -11.54
CA SER A 97 2.35 29.10 -10.13
C SER A 97 0.90 28.67 -9.92
N ILE A 98 -0.01 29.07 -10.81
CA ILE A 98 -1.42 28.63 -10.78
C ILE A 98 -1.51 27.12 -10.95
N LEU A 99 -0.79 26.55 -11.93
CA LEU A 99 -0.76 25.09 -12.13
C LEU A 99 -0.21 24.36 -10.90
N PHE A 100 0.85 24.88 -10.29
CA PHE A 100 1.43 24.32 -9.07
C PHE A 100 0.43 24.34 -7.90
N ILE A 101 -0.22 25.48 -7.64
CA ILE A 101 -1.24 25.62 -6.59
C ILE A 101 -2.43 24.71 -6.89
N LEU A 102 -2.87 24.63 -8.15
CA LEU A 102 -3.98 23.79 -8.58
C LEU A 102 -3.72 22.31 -8.28
N PHE A 103 -2.50 21.81 -8.50
CA PHE A 103 -2.15 20.42 -8.17
C PHE A 103 -2.12 20.19 -6.66
N ILE A 104 -1.61 21.14 -5.86
CA ILE A 104 -1.60 21.03 -4.40
C ILE A 104 -3.02 21.02 -3.85
N VAL A 105 -3.81 22.05 -4.17
CA VAL A 105 -5.18 22.22 -3.68
C VAL A 105 -6.05 21.07 -4.19
N GLY A 106 -5.98 20.75 -5.47
CA GLY A 106 -6.75 19.66 -6.07
C GLY A 106 -6.47 18.30 -5.42
N THR A 107 -5.22 18.02 -5.07
CA THR A 107 -4.85 16.78 -4.38
C THR A 107 -5.29 16.76 -2.92
N LEU A 108 -5.02 17.84 -2.16
CA LEU A 108 -5.33 17.90 -0.72
C LEU A 108 -6.83 17.94 -0.40
N PHE A 109 -7.62 18.57 -1.28
CA PHE A 109 -9.08 18.66 -1.13
C PHE A 109 -9.83 17.62 -1.97
N GLU A 110 -9.12 16.61 -2.50
CA GLU A 110 -9.71 15.48 -3.24
C GLU A 110 -10.62 15.92 -4.42
N ILE A 111 -10.26 17.02 -5.08
CA ILE A 111 -11.03 17.60 -6.18
C ILE A 111 -10.85 16.75 -7.44
N THR A 112 -11.90 16.50 -8.21
CA THR A 112 -11.80 15.86 -9.54
C THR A 112 -10.95 16.71 -10.50
N PRO A 113 -10.00 16.13 -11.26
CA PRO A 113 -9.75 14.70 -11.50
C PRO A 113 -8.70 14.04 -10.57
N PHE A 114 -8.14 14.76 -9.59
CA PHE A 114 -7.06 14.26 -8.74
C PHE A 114 -7.51 13.07 -7.89
N SER A 115 -8.68 13.17 -7.25
CA SER A 115 -9.27 12.06 -6.50
C SER A 115 -9.53 10.83 -7.37
N ASN A 116 -10.03 11.00 -8.59
CA ASN A 116 -10.23 9.88 -9.53
C ASN A 116 -8.92 9.14 -9.83
N PHE A 117 -7.82 9.88 -10.04
CA PHE A 117 -6.51 9.28 -10.30
C PHE A 117 -5.97 8.50 -9.09
N LEU A 118 -6.13 9.05 -7.88
CA LEU A 118 -5.70 8.39 -6.63
C LEU A 118 -6.56 7.16 -6.32
N ASN A 119 -7.88 7.27 -6.47
CA ASN A 119 -8.82 6.17 -6.27
C ASN A 119 -8.56 5.03 -7.25
N PHE A 120 -8.30 5.34 -8.52
CA PHE A 120 -7.87 4.32 -9.49
C PHE A 120 -6.63 3.55 -9.02
N GLY A 121 -5.63 4.24 -8.50
CA GLY A 121 -4.43 3.61 -7.94
C GLY A 121 -4.74 2.72 -6.74
N ASP A 122 -5.61 3.15 -5.83
CA ASP A 122 -5.98 2.40 -4.64
C ASP A 122 -6.90 1.20 -4.95
N ASP A 123 -7.81 1.33 -5.90
CA ASP A 123 -8.65 0.25 -6.41
C ASP A 123 -7.80 -0.82 -7.10
N PHE A 124 -6.84 -0.40 -7.92
CA PHE A 124 -5.89 -1.33 -8.55
C PHE A 124 -5.09 -2.09 -7.48
N LYS A 125 -4.59 -1.40 -6.45
CA LYS A 125 -3.86 -2.02 -5.33
C LYS A 125 -4.73 -3.00 -4.53
N SER A 126 -6.01 -2.70 -4.40
CA SER A 126 -6.98 -3.52 -3.69
C SER A 126 -7.42 -4.75 -4.49
N SER A 127 -7.33 -4.70 -5.83
CA SER A 127 -7.66 -5.84 -6.70
C SER A 127 -6.79 -7.06 -6.38
N TRP A 128 -5.51 -6.85 -6.06
CA TRP A 128 -4.58 -7.90 -5.62
C TRP A 128 -5.03 -8.64 -4.36
N GLU A 129 -5.87 -8.05 -3.51
CA GLU A 129 -6.44 -8.76 -2.34
C GLU A 129 -7.36 -9.90 -2.78
N LYS A 130 -8.02 -9.78 -3.93
CA LYS A 130 -8.91 -10.82 -4.45
C LYS A 130 -8.11 -12.04 -4.92
N ASP A 131 -6.97 -11.81 -5.56
CA ASP A 131 -6.14 -12.88 -6.12
C ASP A 131 -5.30 -13.57 -5.04
N TYR A 132 -4.65 -12.78 -4.18
CA TYR A 132 -3.75 -13.33 -3.17
C TYR A 132 -4.45 -13.62 -1.84
N GLY A 133 -5.59 -13.01 -1.56
CA GLY A 133 -6.21 -13.06 -0.25
C GLY A 133 -5.48 -12.17 0.77
N THR A 134 -6.06 -12.09 1.96
CA THR A 134 -5.54 -11.28 3.06
C THR A 134 -4.98 -12.16 4.16
N ALA A 135 -3.96 -11.64 4.87
CA ALA A 135 -3.51 -12.25 6.11
C ALA A 135 -4.66 -12.29 7.14
N PRO A 136 -4.71 -13.30 8.03
CA PRO A 136 -5.76 -13.40 9.02
C PRO A 136 -5.74 -12.25 10.05
N TYR A 137 -4.57 -11.63 10.26
CA TYR A 137 -4.40 -10.45 11.10
C TYR A 137 -3.16 -9.65 10.66
N SER A 138 -3.01 -8.43 11.17
CA SER A 138 -1.94 -7.52 10.75
C SER A 138 -0.56 -8.10 11.04
N HIS A 139 0.33 -8.04 10.04
CA HIS A 139 1.71 -8.55 10.14
C HIS A 139 1.80 -10.03 10.53
N ALA A 140 0.85 -10.86 10.08
CA ALA A 140 0.86 -12.28 10.36
C ALA A 140 2.12 -12.97 9.79
N GLU A 141 2.67 -12.48 8.68
CA GLU A 141 3.92 -12.94 8.08
C GLU A 141 5.13 -12.80 9.01
N LEU A 142 5.10 -11.83 9.93
CA LEU A 142 6.19 -11.59 10.88
C LEU A 142 6.01 -12.39 12.17
N SER A 143 4.85 -12.99 12.41
CA SER A 143 4.60 -13.78 13.62
C SER A 143 5.35 -15.10 13.56
N SER A 144 5.93 -15.51 14.69
CA SER A 144 6.51 -16.85 14.83
C SER A 144 5.45 -17.93 14.61
N LEU A 145 5.84 -19.11 14.14
CA LEU A 145 4.91 -20.23 13.94
C LEU A 145 4.09 -20.52 15.20
N LYS A 146 4.73 -20.51 16.37
CA LYS A 146 4.09 -20.69 17.67
C LYS A 146 3.05 -19.60 17.99
N SER A 147 3.39 -18.34 17.76
CA SER A 147 2.49 -17.21 18.00
C SER A 147 1.32 -17.21 17.01
N PHE A 148 1.60 -17.57 15.76
CA PHE A 148 0.61 -17.69 14.69
C PHE A 148 -0.42 -18.78 15.02
N ALA A 149 0.03 -19.98 15.38
CA ALA A 149 -0.86 -21.06 15.80
C ALA A 149 -1.72 -20.66 17.00
N LYS A 150 -1.12 -20.05 18.03
CA LYS A 150 -1.84 -19.56 19.21
C LYS A 150 -2.92 -18.52 18.85
N LYS A 151 -2.60 -17.55 18.00
CA LYS A 151 -3.56 -16.49 17.59
C LYS A 151 -4.74 -17.04 16.81
N LEU A 152 -4.53 -18.08 16.01
CA LEU A 152 -5.59 -18.75 15.26
C LEU A 152 -6.25 -19.89 16.04
N SER A 153 -5.89 -20.08 17.31
CA SER A 153 -6.37 -21.19 18.14
C SER A 153 -6.11 -22.57 17.50
N TYR A 154 -5.02 -22.71 16.73
CA TYR A 154 -4.59 -23.97 16.17
C TYR A 154 -3.76 -24.77 17.17
N ASP A 155 -3.94 -26.08 17.17
CA ASP A 155 -3.09 -27.02 17.90
C ASP A 155 -1.69 -27.03 17.27
N LEU A 156 -0.69 -26.61 18.04
CA LEU A 156 0.67 -26.46 17.58
C LEU A 156 1.29 -27.80 17.16
N GLU A 157 0.97 -28.92 17.82
CA GLU A 157 1.50 -30.22 17.43
C GLU A 157 0.94 -30.65 16.06
N LYS A 158 -0.36 -30.43 15.82
CA LYS A 158 -0.97 -30.70 14.50
C LYS A 158 -0.41 -29.80 13.41
N VAL A 159 -0.15 -28.52 13.71
CA VAL A 159 0.51 -27.60 12.78
C VAL A 159 1.89 -28.17 12.39
N LYS A 160 2.67 -28.64 13.36
CA LYS A 160 3.99 -29.24 13.11
C LYS A 160 3.88 -30.51 12.26
N GLU A 161 2.94 -31.39 12.56
CA GLU A 161 2.67 -32.59 11.76
C GLU A 161 2.37 -32.24 10.30
N ILE A 162 1.46 -31.30 10.05
CA ILE A 162 1.11 -30.88 8.67
C ILE A 162 2.32 -30.33 7.93
N LEU A 163 3.12 -29.47 8.57
CA LEU A 163 4.31 -28.90 7.92
C LEU A 163 5.36 -29.99 7.61
N ASN A 164 5.58 -30.92 8.54
CA ASN A 164 6.48 -32.05 8.34
C ASN A 164 6.00 -32.97 7.21
N SER A 165 4.71 -33.33 7.17
CA SER A 165 4.12 -34.15 6.11
C SER A 165 4.20 -33.50 4.72
N ASN A 166 4.32 -32.18 4.66
CA ASN A 166 4.51 -31.42 3.41
C ASN A 166 5.99 -31.07 3.14
N ASN A 167 6.93 -31.67 3.87
CA ASN A 167 8.37 -31.43 3.74
C ASN A 167 8.80 -29.96 3.93
N ILE A 168 8.04 -29.19 4.70
CA ILE A 168 8.34 -27.79 4.99
C ILE A 168 9.29 -27.73 6.19
N LYS A 169 10.47 -27.14 6.00
CA LYS A 169 11.47 -26.93 7.06
C LYS A 169 11.06 -25.74 7.93
N PHE A 170 10.93 -25.93 9.25
CA PHE A 170 10.53 -24.85 10.15
C PHE A 170 11.24 -24.93 11.52
N LYS A 171 11.19 -23.82 12.25
CA LYS A 171 11.42 -23.74 13.70
C LYS A 171 10.27 -22.95 14.33
N GLU A 172 9.90 -23.27 15.56
CA GLU A 172 8.71 -22.69 16.21
C GLU A 172 8.82 -21.17 16.41
N GLU A 173 10.03 -20.68 16.63
CA GLU A 173 10.35 -19.28 16.87
C GLU A 173 10.51 -18.48 15.57
N GLN A 174 10.66 -19.15 14.43
CA GLN A 174 10.80 -18.48 13.14
C GLN A 174 9.48 -17.89 12.66
N SER A 175 9.57 -16.71 12.06
CA SER A 175 8.43 -16.07 11.42
C SER A 175 7.91 -16.88 10.22
N LEU A 176 6.62 -16.75 9.89
CA LEU A 176 6.07 -17.35 8.66
C LEU A 176 6.84 -16.89 7.41
N SER A 177 7.27 -15.62 7.36
CA SER A 177 8.10 -15.10 6.28
C SER A 177 9.45 -15.80 6.19
N SER A 178 10.11 -16.02 7.33
CA SER A 178 11.39 -16.76 7.37
C SER A 178 11.24 -18.21 6.94
N ILE A 179 10.18 -18.88 7.42
CA ILE A 179 9.86 -20.26 7.01
C ILE A 179 9.60 -20.30 5.51
N GLY A 180 8.79 -19.37 4.99
CA GLY A 180 8.53 -19.24 3.57
C GLY A 180 9.82 -19.11 2.75
N LYS A 181 10.71 -18.19 3.12
CA LYS A 181 12.00 -17.98 2.43
C LYS A 181 12.86 -19.23 2.35
N VAL A 182 13.01 -19.96 3.47
CA VAL A 182 13.84 -21.20 3.51
C VAL A 182 13.27 -22.29 2.60
N ASN A 183 11.96 -22.28 2.35
CA ASN A 183 11.27 -23.30 1.57
C ASN A 183 10.86 -22.80 0.17
N ALA A 184 11.23 -21.58 -0.23
CA ALA A 184 10.74 -20.93 -1.45
C ALA A 184 9.19 -20.90 -1.56
N LEU A 185 8.52 -20.67 -0.42
CA LEU A 185 7.06 -20.56 -0.30
C LEU A 185 6.65 -19.17 0.22
N SER A 186 5.41 -18.76 -0.06
CA SER A 186 4.84 -17.55 0.54
C SER A 186 4.20 -17.83 1.90
N PRO A 187 4.18 -16.85 2.82
CA PRO A 187 3.39 -16.92 4.06
C PRO A 187 1.93 -17.30 3.80
N ASN A 188 1.34 -16.76 2.74
CA ASN A 188 0.00 -17.09 2.28
C ASN A 188 -0.17 -18.56 1.94
N PHE A 189 0.78 -19.17 1.24
CA PHE A 189 0.72 -20.59 0.90
C PHE A 189 0.72 -21.44 2.17
N ILE A 190 1.62 -21.15 3.12
CA ILE A 190 1.70 -21.86 4.41
C ILE A 190 0.38 -21.72 5.16
N TYR A 191 -0.19 -20.51 5.21
CA TYR A 191 -1.49 -20.30 5.85
C TYR A 191 -2.61 -21.10 5.18
N LYS A 192 -2.74 -21.05 3.85
CA LYS A 192 -3.76 -21.79 3.11
C LYS A 192 -3.64 -23.30 3.31
N LEU A 193 -2.41 -23.81 3.39
CA LEU A 193 -2.15 -25.21 3.71
C LEU A 193 -2.66 -25.57 5.11
N LEU A 194 -2.32 -24.77 6.13
CA LEU A 194 -2.78 -24.99 7.50
C LEU A 194 -4.30 -24.85 7.60
N GLN A 195 -4.86 -23.83 6.96
CA GLN A 195 -6.29 -23.57 6.92
C GLN A 195 -7.06 -24.77 6.36
N LYS A 196 -6.62 -25.32 5.22
CA LYS A 196 -7.24 -26.47 4.57
C LYS A 196 -7.26 -27.73 5.43
N ASN A 197 -6.26 -27.92 6.29
CA ASN A 197 -6.11 -29.13 7.10
C ASN A 197 -6.66 -28.98 8.54
N LEU A 198 -6.79 -27.75 9.05
CA LEU A 198 -7.14 -27.49 10.44
C LEU A 198 -8.50 -26.82 10.65
N GLN A 199 -9.03 -26.08 9.67
CA GLN A 199 -10.37 -25.52 9.80
C GLN A 199 -11.42 -26.63 9.60
N LYS A 200 -12.25 -26.83 10.63
CA LYS A 200 -13.53 -27.52 10.49
C LYS A 200 -14.46 -26.65 9.64
N GLU A 201 -15.25 -27.25 8.74
CA GLU A 201 -16.29 -26.53 7.99
C GLU A 201 -17.16 -25.71 8.95
N GLY A 202 -17.06 -24.37 8.88
CA GLY A 202 -17.86 -23.44 9.69
C GLY A 202 -17.08 -22.35 10.43
N ASP A 203 -15.78 -22.53 10.69
CA ASP A 203 -14.98 -21.57 11.49
C ASP A 203 -14.11 -20.68 10.56
N LYS A 204 -14.76 -19.75 9.83
CA LYS A 204 -14.05 -18.74 9.03
C LYS A 204 -13.54 -17.64 9.95
N SER A 205 -12.23 -17.57 10.19
CA SER A 205 -11.60 -16.43 10.84
C SER A 205 -11.85 -15.15 10.03
N ILE A 206 -12.41 -14.12 10.67
CA ILE A 206 -12.66 -12.83 10.03
C ILE A 206 -11.30 -12.14 9.81
N PRO A 207 -10.89 -11.85 8.57
CA PRO A 207 -9.64 -11.15 8.32
C PRO A 207 -9.75 -9.70 8.82
N LEU A 208 -9.07 -9.39 9.93
CA LEU A 208 -9.09 -8.06 10.53
C LEU A 208 -8.11 -7.07 9.86
N THR A 209 -7.55 -7.43 8.69
CA THR A 209 -6.56 -6.61 8.00
C THR A 209 -7.18 -5.66 7.00
N GLY A 210 -6.70 -4.41 6.97
CA GLY A 210 -7.11 -3.44 5.96
C GLY A 210 -8.53 -2.93 6.11
N LEU A 211 -9.17 -3.14 7.28
CA LEU A 211 -10.56 -2.77 7.57
C LEU A 211 -10.86 -1.31 7.20
N GLY A 212 -9.97 -0.38 7.52
CA GLY A 212 -10.19 1.03 7.25
C GLY A 212 -10.29 1.41 5.76
N LYS A 213 -9.69 0.62 4.85
CA LYS A 213 -9.75 0.90 3.40
C LYS A 213 -10.97 0.28 2.71
N LYS A 214 -11.63 -0.67 3.38
CA LYS A 214 -12.78 -1.40 2.86
C LYS A 214 -14.05 -0.57 3.02
N THR A 215 -14.96 -0.69 2.05
CA THR A 215 -16.30 -0.09 2.16
C THR A 215 -17.15 -0.86 3.17
N ILE A 216 -18.25 -0.26 3.64
CA ILE A 216 -19.23 -0.97 4.50
C ILE A 216 -19.72 -2.26 3.82
N LYS A 217 -19.96 -2.21 2.50
CA LYS A 217 -20.31 -3.37 1.68
C LYS A 217 -19.24 -4.46 1.67
N ASP A 218 -17.97 -4.08 1.52
CA ASP A 218 -16.85 -5.02 1.55
C ASP A 218 -16.70 -5.68 2.92
N ILE A 219 -16.91 -4.92 4.01
CA ILE A 219 -16.89 -5.45 5.38
C ILE A 219 -18.06 -6.41 5.60
N ALA A 220 -19.28 -6.04 5.20
CA ALA A 220 -20.45 -6.89 5.31
C ALA A 220 -20.24 -8.24 4.59
N SER A 221 -19.71 -8.17 3.36
CA SER A 221 -19.34 -9.36 2.57
C SER A 221 -18.30 -10.22 3.29
N THR A 222 -17.31 -9.59 3.92
CA THR A 222 -16.28 -10.28 4.72
C THR A 222 -16.87 -10.99 5.95
N LEU A 223 -17.91 -10.39 6.55
CA LEU A 223 -18.65 -10.95 7.69
C LEU A 223 -19.74 -11.96 7.29
N ASN A 224 -19.85 -12.30 5.99
CA ASN A 224 -20.91 -13.14 5.42
C ASN A 224 -22.34 -12.64 5.75
N MET A 225 -22.55 -11.32 5.70
CA MET A 225 -23.87 -10.72 5.82
C MET A 225 -24.13 -9.71 4.69
N THR A 226 -25.39 -9.35 4.50
CA THR A 226 -25.77 -8.32 3.54
C THR A 226 -25.36 -6.93 4.02
N SER A 227 -25.16 -6.02 3.06
CA SER A 227 -24.87 -4.60 3.34
C SER A 227 -25.91 -3.98 4.27
N GLU A 228 -27.19 -4.32 4.04
CA GLU A 228 -28.33 -3.83 4.81
C GLU A 228 -28.27 -4.32 6.26
N GLU A 229 -28.00 -5.61 6.48
CA GLU A 229 -27.87 -6.19 7.83
C GLU A 229 -26.72 -5.53 8.61
N PHE A 230 -25.58 -5.28 7.95
CA PHE A 230 -24.44 -4.66 8.61
C PHE A 230 -24.71 -3.18 8.94
N ILE A 231 -25.37 -2.43 8.05
CA ILE A 231 -25.79 -1.05 8.31
C ILE A 231 -26.77 -0.99 9.49
N VAL A 232 -27.72 -1.92 9.58
CA VAL A 232 -28.64 -2.01 10.73
C VAL A 232 -27.85 -2.25 12.02
N LYS A 233 -26.86 -3.16 12.02
CA LYS A 233 -25.99 -3.38 13.18
C LYS A 233 -25.20 -2.14 13.56
N LEU A 234 -24.63 -1.42 12.59
CA LEU A 234 -23.91 -0.16 12.83
C LEU A 234 -24.83 0.89 13.48
N LYS A 235 -26.08 1.00 13.03
CA LYS A 235 -27.07 1.90 13.65
C LYS A 235 -27.36 1.57 15.11
N THR A 236 -27.32 0.29 15.52
CA THR A 236 -27.54 -0.09 16.93
C THR A 236 -26.50 0.47 17.90
N ILE A 237 -25.31 0.82 17.38
CA ILE A 237 -24.22 1.43 18.15
C ILE A 237 -24.02 2.92 17.81
N GLY A 238 -24.99 3.53 17.12
CA GLY A 238 -25.02 4.97 16.81
C GLY A 238 -24.31 5.38 15.53
N LEU A 239 -23.88 4.44 14.69
CA LEU A 239 -23.18 4.73 13.43
C LEU A 239 -24.17 4.74 12.26
N ASP A 240 -24.35 5.90 11.62
CA ASP A 240 -25.09 5.99 10.35
C ASP A 240 -24.11 5.86 9.18
N ALA A 241 -24.40 4.95 8.25
CA ALA A 241 -23.47 4.61 7.18
C ALA A 241 -24.21 4.15 5.92
N LYS A 242 -23.62 4.40 4.75
CA LYS A 242 -24.05 3.89 3.45
C LYS A 242 -23.11 2.79 2.97
N ALA A 243 -23.58 1.99 2.01
CA ALA A 243 -22.87 0.81 1.52
C ALA A 243 -21.46 1.13 0.98
N ASP A 244 -21.31 2.27 0.31
CA ASP A 244 -20.07 2.67 -0.36
C ASP A 244 -19.12 3.50 0.52
N ASP A 245 -19.56 3.89 1.73
CA ASP A 245 -18.74 4.69 2.65
C ASP A 245 -17.52 3.88 3.12
N LYS A 246 -16.39 4.55 3.32
CA LYS A 246 -15.20 3.90 3.87
C LYS A 246 -15.41 3.63 5.35
N PHE A 247 -15.12 2.40 5.78
CA PHE A 247 -15.35 2.00 7.17
C PHE A 247 -14.52 2.83 8.17
N LYS A 248 -13.35 3.34 7.74
CA LYS A 248 -12.52 4.23 8.55
C LYS A 248 -13.21 5.56 8.84
N GLU A 249 -13.77 6.21 7.83
CA GLU A 249 -14.40 7.53 7.96
C GLU A 249 -15.54 7.49 8.97
N ILE A 250 -16.46 6.51 8.80
CA ILE A 250 -17.58 6.29 9.72
C ILE A 250 -17.10 6.00 11.16
N SER A 251 -16.01 5.25 11.31
CA SER A 251 -15.46 4.95 12.63
C SER A 251 -14.84 6.20 13.28
N GLU A 252 -14.06 6.98 12.52
CA GLU A 252 -13.35 8.17 13.01
C GLU A 252 -14.29 9.35 13.29
N GLU A 253 -15.37 9.52 12.51
CA GLU A 253 -16.44 10.50 12.80
C GLU A 253 -17.09 10.28 14.17
N ASN A 254 -16.94 9.09 14.74
CA ASN A 254 -17.51 8.68 16.02
C ASN A 254 -16.44 8.37 17.07
N ASP A 255 -15.20 8.85 16.89
CA ASP A 255 -14.05 8.66 17.79
C ASP A 255 -13.71 7.18 18.08
N LEU A 256 -13.99 6.28 17.12
CA LEU A 256 -13.70 4.84 17.23
C LEU A 256 -12.71 4.40 16.16
N SER A 257 -11.94 3.34 16.47
CA SER A 257 -11.21 2.63 15.42
C SER A 257 -12.12 1.57 14.78
N PRO A 258 -11.88 1.20 13.50
CA PRO A 258 -12.60 0.09 12.84
C PRO A 258 -12.63 -1.22 13.64
N ILE A 259 -11.58 -1.49 14.43
CA ILE A 259 -11.48 -2.68 15.28
C ILE A 259 -12.40 -2.55 16.50
N ASP A 260 -12.50 -1.37 17.10
CA ASP A 260 -13.35 -1.13 18.27
C ASP A 260 -14.83 -1.22 17.91
N VAL A 261 -15.19 -0.75 16.71
CA VAL A 261 -16.54 -0.92 16.14
C VAL A 261 -16.89 -2.40 16.03
N LEU A 262 -16.01 -3.21 15.42
CA LEU A 262 -16.24 -4.65 15.30
C LEU A 262 -16.36 -5.36 16.66
N LYS A 263 -15.52 -4.99 17.63
CA LYS A 263 -15.61 -5.51 19.00
C LYS A 263 -16.92 -5.15 19.68
N LYS A 264 -17.39 -3.90 19.55
CA LYS A 264 -18.68 -3.45 20.10
C LYS A 264 -19.86 -4.24 19.50
N LEU A 265 -19.75 -4.63 18.23
CA LEU A 265 -20.73 -5.46 17.55
C LEU A 265 -20.60 -6.97 17.86
N GLY A 266 -19.66 -7.36 18.72
CA GLY A 266 -19.48 -8.74 19.16
C GLY A 266 -18.64 -9.62 18.22
N PHE A 267 -18.01 -9.04 17.20
CA PHE A 267 -17.04 -9.75 16.36
C PHE A 267 -15.69 -9.84 17.09
N LYS A 268 -15.10 -11.04 17.11
CA LYS A 268 -13.81 -11.33 17.77
C LYS A 268 -12.71 -11.55 16.73
#